data_AF-A0A821JJH2-F1
#
_entry.id   AF-A0A821JJH2-F1
#
_cell.length_a   1.000
_cell.length_b   1.000
_cell.length_c   1.000
_cell.angle_alpha   90.00
_cell.angle_beta   90.00
_cell.angle_gamma   90.00
#
_symmetry.space_group_name_H-M   'P 1'
#
loop_
_entity.id
_entity.type
_entity.pdbx_description
1 polymer ?
#
loop_
_entity_poly.entity_id
_entity_poly.type
_entity_poly.pdbx_seq_one_letter_code
_entity_poly.pdbx_strand_id
1 'polypeptide(L)'
;MECNKIMLTPAFLIEAKDDLKSFVIDIPQILKMGILKSYDDKAIGTQNQTEKQHYFVHLSFQEHFAARNLLRILKSTDRVKAINFINSNKYNQRFHFVFVFAAGLLAQSHYKSCIEPFWSTVQSEPIDLVGVKHIKLLIACVDEFIGQTTAPQSTLLLQSISKWLAFCASHNATPINKHLIQSLQQTNGILNTTIIQKTFLQLLDTEDPNEERTVYLFIAELPITEPIPKLQSKILAALYDMGLNAPATASTIIGNFGEKAATNGVIAALLNAIRDEESHVRLRACEALGKLGEKAATNEVIAALLSAMRDE
;
A
#
# COMPACT_ATOMS: atom_id res chain seq x y z
N MET A 1 -21.90 1.07 -17.10
CA MET A 1 -20.63 0.53 -16.58
C MET A 1 -19.51 1.13 -17.42
N GLU A 2 -18.79 2.12 -16.90
CA GLU A 2 -17.62 2.64 -17.60
C GLU A 2 -16.51 1.58 -17.61
N CYS A 3 -15.92 1.33 -18.78
CA CYS A 3 -14.84 0.37 -18.92
C CYS A 3 -13.59 0.87 -18.16
N ASN A 4 -13.02 0.06 -17.26
CA ASN A 4 -11.75 0.31 -16.55
C ASN A 4 -10.52 0.26 -17.50
N LYS A 5 -10.60 0.81 -18.71
CA LYS A 5 -9.55 0.72 -19.74
C LYS A 5 -9.09 2.11 -20.12
N ILE A 6 -7.79 2.37 -20.24
CA ILE A 6 -7.28 3.61 -20.83
C ILE A 6 -7.50 3.52 -22.35
N MET A 7 -8.23 4.49 -22.89
CA MET A 7 -8.58 4.50 -24.31
C MET A 7 -7.59 5.36 -25.08
N LEU A 8 -6.92 4.75 -26.05
CA LEU A 8 -6.12 5.42 -27.05
C LEU A 8 -7.08 5.97 -28.10
N THR A 9 -7.28 7.29 -28.09
CA THR A 9 -8.19 7.95 -29.03
C THR A 9 -7.56 8.06 -30.42
N PRO A 10 -8.38 8.18 -31.49
CA PRO A 10 -7.86 8.41 -32.83
C PRO A 10 -6.95 9.65 -32.91
N ALA A 11 -7.34 10.74 -32.22
CA ALA A 11 -6.53 11.95 -32.15
C ALA A 11 -5.13 11.69 -31.57
N PHE A 12 -5.04 10.90 -30.50
CA PHE A 12 -3.76 10.50 -29.90
C PHE A 12 -2.93 9.63 -30.85
N LEU A 13 -3.55 8.69 -31.57
CA LEU A 13 -2.86 7.82 -32.51
C LEU A 13 -2.30 8.60 -33.71
N ILE A 14 -3.01 9.65 -34.15
CA ILE A 14 -2.55 10.56 -35.21
C ILE A 14 -1.35 11.38 -34.74
N GLU A 15 -1.43 11.97 -33.54
CA GLU A 15 -0.31 12.72 -32.94
C GLU A 15 0.93 11.82 -32.76
N ALA A 16 0.74 10.61 -32.22
CA ALA A 16 1.83 9.63 -32.07
C ALA A 16 2.44 9.22 -33.42
N LYS A 17 1.65 9.17 -34.50
CA LYS A 17 2.15 8.88 -35.84
C LYS A 17 3.13 9.93 -36.32
N ASP A 18 2.86 11.20 -36.04
CA ASP A 18 3.75 12.29 -36.43
C ASP A 18 5.05 12.26 -35.63
N ASP A 19 4.99 11.94 -34.34
CA ASP A 19 6.15 11.79 -33.46
C ASP A 19 7.04 10.57 -33.83
N LEU A 20 6.42 9.48 -34.30
CA LEU A 20 7.10 8.21 -34.60
C LEU A 20 7.60 8.09 -36.05
N LYS A 21 7.35 9.09 -36.91
CA LYS A 21 7.83 9.13 -38.30
C LYS A 21 9.34 8.90 -38.44
N SER A 22 10.11 9.25 -37.41
CA SER A 22 11.57 9.07 -37.35
C SER A 22 12.04 7.64 -37.05
N PHE A 23 11.16 6.75 -36.60
CA PHE A 23 11.52 5.40 -36.13
C PHE A 23 11.13 4.25 -37.08
N VAL A 24 10.61 4.54 -38.29
CA VAL A 24 10.11 3.54 -39.26
C VAL A 24 9.13 2.55 -38.61
N ILE A 25 8.19 3.07 -37.82
CA ILE A 25 7.20 2.25 -37.11
C ILE A 25 5.90 2.20 -37.91
N ASP A 26 5.48 1.00 -38.33
CA ASP A 26 4.18 0.75 -38.97
C ASP A 26 3.08 0.66 -37.91
N ILE A 27 2.46 1.80 -37.59
CA ILE A 27 1.38 1.90 -36.60
C ILE A 27 0.21 0.96 -36.93
N PRO A 28 -0.31 0.88 -38.17
CA PRO A 28 -1.28 -0.14 -38.55
C PRO A 28 -0.87 -1.57 -38.18
N GLN A 29 0.41 -1.93 -38.28
CA GLN A 29 0.88 -3.25 -37.86
C GLN A 29 0.86 -3.42 -36.34
N ILE A 30 1.25 -2.38 -35.59
CA ILE A 30 1.17 -2.38 -34.11
C ILE A 30 -0.27 -2.53 -33.63
N LEU A 31 -1.22 -1.80 -34.25
CA LEU A 31 -2.65 -1.88 -33.91
C LEU A 31 -3.25 -3.26 -34.16
N LYS A 32 -2.60 -4.09 -34.99
CA LYS A 32 -2.97 -5.51 -35.25
C LYS A 32 -2.28 -6.50 -34.33
N MET A 33 -1.33 -6.09 -33.51
CA MET A 33 -0.71 -7.00 -32.55
C MET A 33 -1.78 -7.49 -31.56
N GLY A 34 -1.74 -8.77 -31.19
CA GLY A 34 -2.72 -9.38 -30.28
C GLY A 34 -2.78 -8.78 -28.86
N ILE A 35 -1.96 -7.76 -28.59
CA ILE A 35 -1.94 -7.01 -27.35
C ILE A 35 -2.85 -5.78 -27.37
N LEU A 36 -3.34 -5.31 -28.52
CA LEU A 36 -4.27 -4.18 -28.65
C LEU A 36 -5.64 -4.67 -29.17
N LYS A 37 -6.72 -4.15 -28.61
CA LYS A 37 -8.09 -4.39 -29.07
C LYS A 37 -8.75 -3.07 -29.47
N SER A 38 -9.43 -3.07 -30.61
CA SER A 38 -10.31 -1.98 -31.00
C SER A 38 -11.62 -2.05 -30.22
N TYR A 39 -12.22 -0.89 -29.98
CA TYR A 39 -13.52 -0.77 -29.32
C TYR A 39 -14.70 -1.04 -30.25
N ASP A 40 -14.48 -1.03 -31.58
CA ASP A 40 -15.55 -1.10 -32.59
C ASP A 40 -15.25 -2.19 -33.65
N ASP A 41 -16.22 -3.06 -33.94
CA ASP A 41 -16.06 -4.29 -34.72
C ASP A 41 -16.21 -4.10 -36.25
N LYS A 42 -16.32 -2.87 -36.75
CA LYS A 42 -16.48 -2.60 -38.20
C LYS A 42 -15.25 -3.03 -39.03
N ALA A 43 -15.49 -3.47 -40.27
CA ALA A 43 -14.57 -4.26 -41.11
C ALA A 43 -13.28 -3.56 -41.61
N ILE A 44 -12.47 -4.35 -42.33
CA ILE A 44 -11.01 -4.49 -42.31
C ILE A 44 -10.29 -3.61 -43.34
N GLY A 45 -9.32 -2.81 -42.87
CA GLY A 45 -8.35 -2.05 -43.68
C GLY A 45 -7.30 -1.40 -42.77
N THR A 46 -6.04 -1.30 -43.22
CA THR A 46 -4.93 -0.74 -42.41
C THR A 46 -5.12 0.73 -42.04
N GLN A 47 -5.76 1.53 -42.90
CA GLN A 47 -6.04 2.95 -42.63
C GLN A 47 -7.23 3.15 -41.67
N ASN A 48 -8.28 2.34 -41.77
CA ASN A 48 -9.44 2.45 -40.86
C ASN A 48 -9.12 2.03 -39.42
N GLN A 49 -8.03 1.29 -39.20
CA GLN A 49 -7.61 0.95 -37.84
C GLN A 49 -7.10 2.16 -37.08
N THR A 50 -6.43 3.14 -37.70
CA THR A 50 -5.99 4.34 -36.96
C THR A 50 -7.14 5.24 -36.49
N GLU A 51 -8.34 5.05 -37.05
CA GLU A 51 -9.54 5.83 -36.73
C GLU A 51 -10.38 5.24 -35.60
N LYS A 52 -10.05 4.04 -35.11
CA LYS A 52 -10.77 3.42 -33.98
C LYS A 52 -10.11 3.75 -32.65
N GLN A 53 -10.92 3.72 -31.58
CA GLN A 53 -10.37 3.73 -30.24
C GLN A 53 -9.76 2.37 -29.90
N HIS A 54 -8.55 2.38 -29.33
CA HIS A 54 -7.83 1.17 -28.95
C HIS A 54 -7.59 1.11 -27.44
N TYR A 55 -7.40 -0.10 -26.94
CA TYR A 55 -6.93 -0.36 -25.59
C TYR A 55 -6.09 -1.63 -25.60
N PHE A 56 -5.12 -1.76 -24.69
CA PHE A 56 -4.37 -3.01 -24.55
C PHE A 56 -5.21 -4.11 -23.87
N VAL A 57 -5.02 -5.36 -24.28
CA VAL A 57 -5.68 -6.53 -23.67
C VAL A 57 -5.41 -6.60 -22.17
N HIS A 58 -4.16 -6.32 -21.74
CA HIS A 58 -3.80 -6.24 -20.33
C HIS A 58 -3.71 -4.78 -19.89
N LEU A 59 -4.53 -4.41 -18.90
CA LEU A 59 -4.64 -3.03 -18.41
C LEU A 59 -3.30 -2.50 -17.86
N SER A 60 -2.55 -3.36 -17.16
CA SER A 60 -1.27 -3.01 -16.53
C SER A 60 -0.22 -2.49 -17.53
N PHE A 61 -0.19 -3.01 -18.77
CA PHE A 61 0.71 -2.49 -19.80
C PHE A 61 0.30 -1.07 -20.21
N GLN A 62 -1.00 -0.80 -20.35
CA GLN A 62 -1.50 0.54 -20.66
C GLN A 62 -1.05 1.53 -19.60
N GLU A 63 -1.27 1.16 -18.34
CA GLU A 63 -1.01 2.01 -17.19
C GLU A 63 0.50 2.28 -17.05
N HIS A 64 1.32 1.26 -17.27
CA HIS A 64 2.78 1.38 -17.24
C HIS A 64 3.30 2.31 -18.35
N PHE A 65 2.86 2.16 -19.60
CA PHE A 65 3.28 3.04 -20.69
C PHE A 65 2.74 4.46 -20.53
N ALA A 66 1.51 4.61 -20.04
CA ALA A 66 0.94 5.91 -19.70
C ALA A 66 1.77 6.60 -18.61
N ALA A 67 2.20 5.87 -17.57
CA ALA A 67 3.05 6.38 -16.51
C ALA A 67 4.41 6.87 -17.04
N ARG A 68 5.05 6.08 -17.92
CA ARG A 68 6.30 6.48 -18.58
C ARG A 68 6.14 7.74 -19.41
N ASN A 69 5.06 7.84 -20.18
CA ASN A 69 4.78 9.03 -20.98
C ASN A 69 4.51 10.25 -20.09
N LEU A 70 3.76 10.08 -19.00
CA LEU A 70 3.50 11.14 -18.03
C LEU A 70 4.81 11.72 -17.48
N LEU A 71 5.74 10.87 -17.02
CA LEU A 71 7.05 11.32 -16.53
C LEU A 71 7.92 11.95 -17.62
N ARG A 72 7.84 11.45 -18.86
CA ARG A 72 8.52 12.05 -20.01
C ARG A 72 8.04 13.49 -20.26
N ILE A 73 6.73 13.71 -20.24
CA ILE A 73 6.13 15.04 -20.40
C ILE A 73 6.51 15.93 -19.22
N LEU A 74 6.48 15.41 -17.99
CA LEU A 74 6.84 16.16 -16.78
C LEU A 74 8.32 16.62 -16.79
N LYS A 75 9.20 15.84 -17.41
CA LYS A 75 10.61 16.18 -17.64
C LYS A 75 10.81 17.22 -18.76
N SER A 76 9.88 17.31 -19.70
CA SER A 76 9.98 18.17 -20.89
C SER A 76 9.57 19.62 -20.62
N THR A 77 9.68 20.47 -21.65
CA THR A 77 9.16 21.85 -21.67
C THR A 77 7.65 21.92 -21.46
N ASP A 78 6.94 20.85 -21.86
CA ASP A 78 5.47 20.75 -21.78
C ASP A 78 4.97 20.26 -20.41
N ARG A 79 5.78 20.41 -19.34
CA ARG A 79 5.43 19.95 -17.98
C ARG A 79 4.07 20.40 -17.47
N VAL A 80 3.59 21.57 -17.90
CA VAL A 80 2.28 22.12 -17.50
C VAL A 80 1.15 21.16 -17.91
N LYS A 81 1.26 20.50 -19.08
CA LYS A 81 0.27 19.49 -19.53
C LYS A 81 0.22 18.30 -18.56
N ALA A 82 1.39 17.80 -18.13
CA ALA A 82 1.46 16.70 -17.17
C ALA A 82 0.89 17.11 -15.80
N ILE A 83 1.22 18.31 -15.32
CA ILE A 83 0.71 18.84 -14.05
C ILE A 83 -0.83 18.93 -14.08
N ASN A 84 -1.38 19.51 -15.14
CA ASN A 84 -2.82 19.64 -15.33
C ASN A 84 -3.51 18.26 -15.41
N PHE A 85 -2.88 17.30 -16.09
CA PHE A 85 -3.37 15.93 -16.15
C PHE A 85 -3.42 15.27 -14.76
N ILE A 86 -2.35 15.37 -13.97
CA ILE A 86 -2.30 14.84 -12.60
C ILE A 86 -3.39 15.49 -11.76
N ASN A 87 -3.49 16.82 -11.74
CA ASN A 87 -4.49 17.52 -10.93
C ASN A 87 -5.92 17.20 -11.31
N SER A 88 -6.20 16.95 -12.59
CA SER A 88 -7.53 16.59 -13.07
C SER A 88 -7.91 15.13 -12.80
N ASN A 89 -6.92 14.23 -12.69
CA ASN A 89 -7.15 12.78 -12.71
C ASN A 89 -6.65 12.01 -11.49
N LYS A 90 -5.93 12.62 -10.55
CA LYS A 90 -5.33 11.93 -9.40
C LYS A 90 -6.29 11.12 -8.53
N TYR A 91 -7.58 11.45 -8.53
CA TYR A 91 -8.60 10.67 -7.79
C TYR A 91 -9.56 9.88 -8.68
N ASN A 92 -9.27 9.79 -9.97
CA ASN A 92 -10.00 8.96 -10.90
C ASN A 92 -9.43 7.53 -10.85
N GLN A 93 -10.29 6.56 -10.49
CA GLN A 93 -9.90 5.16 -10.34
C GLN A 93 -9.25 4.59 -11.61
N ARG A 94 -9.64 5.08 -12.80
CA ARG A 94 -9.08 4.66 -14.09
C ARG A 94 -7.59 4.95 -14.26
N PHE A 95 -7.07 5.95 -13.54
CA PHE A 95 -5.68 6.37 -13.62
C PHE A 95 -4.89 6.03 -12.36
N HIS A 96 -5.49 5.32 -11.39
CA HIS A 96 -4.84 5.01 -10.13
C HIS A 96 -3.47 4.34 -10.33
N PHE A 97 -3.42 3.24 -11.10
CA PHE A 97 -2.17 2.54 -11.37
C PHE A 97 -1.21 3.31 -12.28
N VAL A 98 -1.69 4.29 -13.08
CA VAL A 98 -0.78 5.19 -13.81
C VAL A 98 0.08 5.98 -12.83
N PHE A 99 -0.51 6.49 -11.75
CA PHE A 99 0.23 7.24 -10.74
C PHE A 99 1.10 6.33 -9.87
N VAL A 100 0.63 5.13 -9.52
CA VAL A 100 1.42 4.15 -8.77
C VAL A 100 2.66 3.74 -9.57
N PHE A 101 2.50 3.35 -10.84
CA PHE A 101 3.64 3.04 -11.70
C PHE A 101 4.53 4.26 -11.94
N ALA A 102 3.98 5.46 -12.06
CA ALA A 102 4.79 6.66 -12.17
C ALA A 102 5.67 6.85 -10.93
N ALA A 103 5.10 6.66 -9.73
CA ALA A 103 5.84 6.75 -8.48
C ALA A 103 6.99 5.72 -8.41
N GLY A 104 6.74 4.45 -8.78
CA GLY A 104 7.81 3.44 -8.86
C GLY A 104 8.90 3.79 -9.86
N LEU A 105 8.52 4.26 -11.05
CA LEU A 105 9.48 4.66 -12.09
C LEU A 105 10.38 5.83 -11.67
N LEU A 106 9.97 6.68 -10.73
CA LEU A 106 10.79 7.78 -10.22
C LEU A 106 12.09 7.33 -9.58
N ALA A 107 12.18 6.08 -9.14
CA ALA A 107 13.40 5.54 -8.58
C ALA A 107 14.52 5.32 -9.60
N GLN A 108 14.16 5.21 -10.88
CA GLN A 108 15.14 5.07 -11.94
C GLN A 108 15.92 6.38 -12.12
N SER A 109 17.23 6.28 -12.27
CA SER A 109 18.14 7.43 -12.39
C SER A 109 17.71 8.44 -13.45
N HIS A 110 17.12 7.96 -14.56
CA HIS A 110 16.62 8.81 -15.65
C HIS A 110 15.49 9.77 -15.24
N TYR A 111 14.69 9.41 -14.22
CA TYR A 111 13.53 10.18 -13.75
C TYR A 111 13.78 10.96 -12.46
N LYS A 112 15.02 11.00 -11.96
CA LYS A 112 15.37 11.72 -10.72
C LYS A 112 14.92 13.20 -10.72
N SER A 113 14.99 13.87 -11.87
CA SER A 113 14.53 15.27 -12.03
C SER A 113 13.01 15.44 -11.93
N CYS A 114 12.25 14.35 -11.98
CA CYS A 114 10.78 14.34 -11.91
C CYS A 114 10.26 14.09 -10.49
N ILE A 115 11.12 13.70 -9.54
CA ILE A 115 10.72 13.36 -8.17
C ILE A 115 9.98 14.54 -7.52
N GLU A 116 10.63 15.70 -7.45
CA GLU A 116 10.03 16.88 -6.82
C GLU A 116 8.77 17.34 -7.57
N PRO A 117 8.78 17.54 -8.92
CA PRO A 117 7.59 17.99 -9.64
C PRO A 117 6.40 17.04 -9.54
N PHE A 118 6.65 15.72 -9.51
CA PHE A 118 5.58 14.74 -9.40
C PHE A 118 4.93 14.81 -8.02
N TRP A 119 5.73 14.74 -6.95
CA TRP A 119 5.20 14.73 -5.59
C TRP A 119 4.59 16.07 -5.18
N SER A 120 5.13 17.20 -5.65
CA SER A 120 4.53 18.51 -5.39
C SER A 120 3.18 18.65 -6.09
N THR A 121 3.04 18.12 -7.31
CA THR A 121 1.75 18.12 -8.03
C THR A 121 0.73 17.17 -7.41
N VAL A 122 1.14 15.96 -7.02
CA VAL A 122 0.22 15.01 -6.37
C VAL A 122 -0.34 15.62 -5.08
N GLN A 123 0.51 16.27 -4.27
CA GLN A 123 0.16 16.91 -3.01
C GLN A 123 -0.52 18.29 -3.17
N SER A 124 -0.46 18.93 -4.33
CA SER A 124 -1.10 20.24 -4.54
C SER A 124 -2.63 20.13 -4.53
N GLU A 125 -3.32 21.26 -4.46
CA GLU A 125 -4.76 21.29 -4.73
C GLU A 125 -5.06 20.84 -6.18
N PRO A 126 -6.23 20.24 -6.44
CA PRO A 126 -7.33 19.97 -5.51
C PRO A 126 -7.09 18.73 -4.64
N ILE A 127 -7.42 18.81 -3.35
CA ILE A 127 -7.51 17.64 -2.45
C ILE A 127 -8.97 17.19 -2.44
N ASP A 128 -9.24 15.89 -2.37
CA ASP A 128 -10.63 15.43 -2.22
C ASP A 128 -11.21 15.95 -0.89
N LEU A 129 -12.51 16.25 -0.85
CA LEU A 129 -13.17 16.96 0.26
C LEU A 129 -12.83 16.43 1.66
N VAL A 130 -12.59 15.12 1.79
CA VAL A 130 -12.29 14.44 3.06
C VAL A 130 -10.82 14.01 3.14
N GLY A 131 -10.07 13.99 2.04
CA GLY A 131 -8.68 13.52 1.98
C GLY A 131 -8.51 12.00 1.89
N VAL A 132 -9.60 11.22 1.87
CA VAL A 132 -9.55 9.74 1.85
C VAL A 132 -9.00 9.21 0.53
N LYS A 133 -9.43 9.79 -0.60
CA LYS A 133 -8.88 9.36 -1.91
C LYS A 133 -7.42 9.77 -2.04
N HIS A 134 -7.07 10.93 -1.49
CA HIS A 134 -5.72 11.43 -1.44
C HIS A 134 -4.79 10.51 -0.65
N ILE A 135 -5.13 10.16 0.59
CA ILE A 135 -4.28 9.29 1.40
C ILE A 135 -4.15 7.88 0.80
N LYS A 136 -5.21 7.34 0.18
CA LYS A 136 -5.14 6.07 -0.55
C LYS A 136 -4.16 6.09 -1.70
N LEU A 137 -4.21 7.16 -2.51
CA LEU A 137 -3.26 7.35 -3.60
C LEU A 137 -1.83 7.49 -3.07
N LEU A 138 -1.63 8.31 -2.03
CA LEU A 138 -0.33 8.51 -1.42
C LEU A 138 0.25 7.20 -0.90
N ILE A 139 -0.53 6.41 -0.16
CA ILE A 139 -0.09 5.10 0.36
C ILE A 139 0.35 4.20 -0.80
N ALA A 140 -0.48 4.03 -1.83
CA ALA A 140 -0.13 3.17 -2.95
C ALA A 140 1.13 3.63 -3.71
N CYS A 141 1.23 4.93 -3.99
CA CYS A 141 2.40 5.50 -4.68
C CYS A 141 3.67 5.44 -3.84
N VAL A 142 3.55 5.70 -2.54
CA VAL A 142 4.69 5.70 -1.61
C VAL A 142 5.19 4.28 -1.36
N ASP A 143 4.31 3.28 -1.27
CA ASP A 143 4.70 1.87 -1.10
C ASP A 143 5.53 1.38 -2.29
N GLU A 144 5.12 1.75 -3.50
CA GLU A 144 5.85 1.42 -4.73
C GLU A 144 7.21 2.16 -4.81
N PHE A 145 7.30 3.37 -4.24
CA PHE A 145 8.51 4.19 -4.28
C PHE A 145 9.53 3.83 -3.18
N ILE A 146 9.05 3.39 -2.01
CA ILE A 146 9.89 3.04 -0.85
C ILE A 146 10.75 1.81 -1.18
N GLY A 147 12.01 1.85 -0.74
CA GLY A 147 13.00 0.78 -0.98
C GLY A 147 13.84 0.98 -2.25
N GLN A 148 13.44 1.91 -3.13
CA GLN A 148 14.15 2.13 -4.40
C GLN A 148 14.99 3.42 -4.41
N THR A 149 14.83 4.33 -3.44
CA THR A 149 15.65 5.56 -3.30
C THR A 149 15.87 6.00 -1.84
N THR A 150 16.97 6.71 -1.57
CA THR A 150 17.25 7.40 -0.29
C THR A 150 16.85 8.88 -0.30
N ALA A 151 15.87 9.26 -1.14
CA ALA A 151 15.53 10.66 -1.37
C ALA A 151 14.84 11.32 -0.14
N PRO A 152 15.17 12.57 0.22
CA PRO A 152 14.52 13.30 1.33
C PRO A 152 12.99 13.39 1.21
N GLN A 153 12.46 13.38 -0.02
CA GLN A 153 11.02 13.35 -0.27
C GLN A 153 10.31 12.12 0.35
N SER A 154 10.96 10.95 0.41
CA SER A 154 10.30 9.76 0.99
C SER A 154 9.98 9.97 2.47
N THR A 155 10.87 10.65 3.20
CA THR A 155 10.68 11.00 4.62
C THR A 155 9.49 11.94 4.81
N LEU A 156 9.36 12.99 3.98
CA LEU A 156 8.25 13.94 4.08
C LEU A 156 6.90 13.27 3.78
N LEU A 157 6.85 12.41 2.75
CA LEU A 157 5.65 11.66 2.40
C LEU A 157 5.26 10.67 3.51
N LEU A 158 6.22 9.96 4.08
CA LEU A 158 6.00 9.09 5.23
C LEU A 158 5.51 9.84 6.47
N GLN A 159 6.03 11.05 6.72
CA GLN A 159 5.52 11.93 7.78
C GLN A 159 4.07 12.36 7.54
N SER A 160 3.71 12.67 6.30
CA SER A 160 2.31 12.98 5.94
C SER A 160 1.39 11.78 6.18
N ILE A 161 1.80 10.57 5.79
CA ILE A 161 1.06 9.34 6.08
C ILE A 161 0.97 9.11 7.59
N SER A 162 2.05 9.35 8.34
CA SER A 162 2.10 9.18 9.80
C SER A 162 1.09 10.08 10.51
N LYS A 163 0.89 11.33 10.05
CA LYS A 163 -0.14 12.23 10.60
C LYS A 163 -1.55 11.69 10.40
N TRP A 164 -1.82 11.11 9.23
CA TRP A 164 -3.10 10.45 8.95
C TRP A 164 -3.31 9.22 9.81
N LEU A 165 -2.28 8.39 9.98
CA LEU A 165 -2.34 7.24 10.87
C LEU A 165 -2.62 7.65 12.32
N ALA A 166 -1.93 8.69 12.81
CA ALA A 166 -2.16 9.24 14.14
C ALA A 166 -3.60 9.73 14.33
N PHE A 167 -4.13 10.45 13.35
CA PHE A 167 -5.53 10.88 13.37
C PHE A 167 -6.52 9.70 13.40
N CYS A 168 -6.30 8.68 12.55
CA CYS A 168 -7.17 7.51 12.49
C CYS A 168 -7.09 6.62 13.73
N ALA A 169 -5.90 6.48 14.32
CA ALA A 169 -5.69 5.66 15.51
C ALA A 169 -6.27 6.30 16.78
N SER A 170 -6.32 7.64 16.87
CA SER A 170 -6.90 8.35 18.02
C SER A 170 -8.41 8.54 17.95
N HIS A 171 -9.02 8.42 16.76
CA HIS A 171 -10.47 8.64 16.57
C HIS A 171 -11.15 7.32 16.19
N ASN A 172 -11.79 6.69 17.18
CA ASN A 172 -12.39 5.37 17.07
C ASN A 172 -13.51 5.30 16.00
N ALA A 173 -13.48 4.25 15.18
CA ALA A 173 -14.56 3.76 14.32
C ALA A 173 -15.30 4.76 13.39
N THR A 174 -14.58 5.50 12.56
CA THR A 174 -15.21 6.12 11.38
C THR A 174 -15.13 5.18 10.16
N PRO A 175 -16.09 5.22 9.21
CA PRO A 175 -15.99 4.52 7.93
C PRO A 175 -14.66 4.80 7.17
N ILE A 176 -14.02 5.92 7.49
CA ILE A 176 -12.71 6.34 6.97
C ILE A 176 -11.60 5.37 7.41
N ASN A 177 -11.61 4.94 8.68
CA ASN A 177 -10.58 4.03 9.21
C ASN A 177 -10.58 2.69 8.47
N LYS A 178 -11.76 2.12 8.21
CA LYS A 178 -11.88 0.85 7.46
C LYS A 178 -11.26 0.95 6.07
N HIS A 179 -11.48 2.07 5.39
CA HIS A 179 -10.91 2.30 4.07
C HIS A 179 -9.40 2.51 4.09
N LEU A 180 -8.87 3.16 5.12
CA LEU A 180 -7.44 3.34 5.31
C LEU A 180 -6.75 2.00 5.64
N ILE A 181 -7.29 1.25 6.60
CA ILE A 181 -6.80 -0.07 7.00
C ILE A 181 -6.77 -1.00 5.80
N GLN A 182 -7.85 -1.07 5.01
CA GLN A 182 -7.87 -1.89 3.80
C GLN A 182 -6.75 -1.52 2.81
N SER A 183 -6.41 -0.24 2.71
CA SER A 183 -5.35 0.22 1.81
C SER A 183 -3.97 -0.15 2.37
N LEU A 184 -3.77 -0.03 3.68
CA LEU A 184 -2.52 -0.42 4.37
C LEU A 184 -2.32 -1.94 4.39
N GLN A 185 -3.40 -2.72 4.48
CA GLN A 185 -3.37 -4.18 4.40
C GLN A 185 -2.84 -4.71 3.06
N GLN A 186 -2.91 -3.88 2.00
CA GLN A 186 -2.40 -4.20 0.67
C GLN A 186 -0.95 -3.72 0.45
N THR A 187 -0.35 -3.02 1.42
CA THR A 187 1.02 -2.51 1.32
C THR A 187 2.05 -3.57 1.71
N ASN A 188 3.22 -3.52 1.09
CA ASN A 188 4.31 -4.48 1.34
C ASN A 188 5.46 -3.87 2.16
N GLY A 189 5.65 -2.55 2.12
CA GLY A 189 6.84 -1.89 2.68
C GLY A 189 6.55 -0.80 3.71
N ILE A 190 5.51 0.02 3.52
CA ILE A 190 5.25 1.22 4.35
C ILE A 190 5.22 0.92 5.85
N LEU A 191 4.47 -0.12 6.25
CA LEU A 191 4.27 -0.49 7.65
C LEU A 191 5.56 -0.99 8.34
N ASN A 192 6.51 -1.48 7.54
CA ASN A 192 7.81 -1.95 8.02
C ASN A 192 8.83 -0.81 8.18
N THR A 193 8.45 0.43 7.83
CA THR A 193 9.35 1.59 7.97
C THR A 193 9.45 2.06 9.43
N THR A 194 10.67 2.45 9.81
CA THR A 194 10.95 2.99 11.16
C THR A 194 10.12 4.23 11.50
N ILE A 195 9.77 5.06 10.52
CA ILE A 195 8.98 6.29 10.75
C ILE A 195 7.58 5.93 11.24
N ILE A 196 6.89 5.05 10.51
CA ILE A 196 5.52 4.63 10.80
C ILE A 196 5.46 3.89 12.14
N GLN A 197 6.40 2.99 12.39
CA GLN A 197 6.44 2.25 13.65
C GLN A 197 6.80 3.13 14.85
N LYS A 198 7.62 4.17 14.67
CA LYS A 198 7.84 5.19 15.70
C LYS A 198 6.59 6.00 15.99
N THR A 199 5.77 6.27 14.98
CA THR A 199 4.46 6.92 15.19
C THR A 199 3.54 6.04 16.03
N PHE A 200 3.48 4.73 15.78
CA PHE A 200 2.73 3.82 16.66
C PHE A 200 3.24 3.83 18.09
N LEU A 201 4.56 3.81 18.29
CA LEU A 201 5.15 3.93 19.63
C LEU A 201 4.75 5.23 20.34
N GLN A 202 4.75 6.35 19.63
CA GLN A 202 4.32 7.64 20.18
C GLN A 202 2.85 7.64 20.58
N LEU A 203 1.99 6.99 19.79
CA LEU A 203 0.56 6.87 20.07
C LEU A 203 0.25 5.92 21.23
N LEU A 204 1.09 4.90 21.43
CA LEU A 204 1.01 3.96 22.55
C LEU A 204 1.59 4.52 23.87
N ASP A 205 2.17 5.72 23.85
CA ASP A 205 2.74 6.41 25.02
C ASP A 205 1.74 7.40 25.64
N THR A 206 0.45 7.23 25.34
CA THR A 206 -0.65 8.04 25.90
C THR A 206 -0.94 7.66 27.36
N GLU A 207 -1.36 8.65 28.15
CA GLU A 207 -1.81 8.43 29.53
C GLU A 207 -3.25 7.89 29.60
N ASP A 208 -4.04 8.01 28.53
CA ASP A 208 -5.42 7.50 28.48
C ASP A 208 -5.46 6.02 28.06
N PRO A 209 -5.86 5.09 28.94
CA PRO A 209 -5.93 3.67 28.63
C PRO A 209 -6.88 3.33 27.47
N ASN A 210 -7.91 4.15 27.21
CA ASN A 210 -8.83 3.93 26.09
C ASN A 210 -8.21 4.31 24.75
N GLU A 211 -7.44 5.39 24.72
CA GLU A 211 -6.65 5.76 23.55
C GLU A 211 -5.60 4.69 23.27
N GLU A 212 -4.89 4.22 24.31
CA GLU A 212 -3.89 3.16 24.16
C GLU A 212 -4.53 1.88 23.60
N ARG A 213 -5.69 1.46 24.14
CA ARG A 213 -6.46 0.32 23.63
C ARG A 213 -6.85 0.49 22.16
N THR A 214 -7.29 1.69 21.76
CA THR A 214 -7.69 1.96 20.38
C THR A 214 -6.51 1.82 19.42
N VAL A 215 -5.34 2.30 19.83
CA VAL A 215 -4.11 2.15 19.05
C VAL A 215 -3.69 0.68 18.94
N TYR A 216 -3.79 -0.12 20.00
CA TYR A 216 -3.56 -1.57 19.92
C TYR A 216 -4.50 -2.25 18.93
N LEU A 217 -5.81 -1.98 19.00
CA LEU A 217 -6.79 -2.55 18.07
C LEU A 217 -6.48 -2.15 16.62
N PHE A 218 -6.11 -0.89 16.39
CA PHE A 218 -5.71 -0.41 15.08
C PHE A 218 -4.49 -1.16 14.54
N ILE A 219 -3.44 -1.32 15.35
CA ILE A 219 -2.22 -2.07 14.97
C ILE A 219 -2.54 -3.55 14.70
N ALA A 220 -3.46 -4.14 15.45
CA ALA A 220 -3.87 -5.54 15.27
C ALA A 220 -4.52 -5.82 13.90
N GLU A 221 -5.04 -4.81 13.21
CA GLU A 221 -5.58 -4.95 11.85
C GLU A 221 -4.52 -4.80 10.74
N LEU A 222 -3.27 -4.45 11.09
CA LEU A 222 -2.21 -4.15 10.13
C LEU A 222 -1.22 -5.31 9.95
N PRO A 223 -0.79 -5.61 8.70
CA PRO A 223 0.20 -6.63 8.41
C PRO A 223 1.63 -6.08 8.58
N ILE A 224 2.01 -5.74 9.82
CA ILE A 224 3.40 -5.42 10.14
C ILE A 224 4.17 -6.73 10.19
N THR A 225 5.21 -6.92 9.37
CA THR A 225 5.99 -8.19 9.34
C THR A 225 7.41 -8.03 9.88
N GLU A 226 7.89 -6.79 9.97
CA GLU A 226 9.24 -6.46 10.46
C GLU A 226 9.15 -5.42 11.58
N PRO A 227 8.72 -5.82 12.80
CA PRO A 227 8.63 -4.89 13.90
C PRO A 227 10.03 -4.45 14.36
N ILE A 228 10.21 -3.14 14.61
CA ILE A 228 11.40 -2.61 15.26
C ILE A 228 11.46 -3.13 16.70
N PRO A 229 12.66 -3.38 17.27
CA PRO A 229 12.79 -3.98 18.60
C PRO A 229 12.00 -3.26 19.70
N LYS A 230 11.93 -1.92 19.64
CA LYS A 230 11.17 -1.12 20.61
C LYS A 230 9.65 -1.36 20.54
N LEU A 231 9.10 -1.48 19.32
CA LEU A 231 7.69 -1.79 19.13
C LEU A 231 7.42 -3.21 19.61
N GLN A 232 8.25 -4.18 19.21
CA GLN A 232 8.13 -5.56 19.67
C GLN A 232 8.16 -5.67 21.20
N SER A 233 9.07 -4.96 21.88
CA SER A 233 9.13 -4.97 23.35
C SER A 233 7.92 -4.33 24.02
N LYS A 234 7.38 -3.23 23.47
CA LYS A 234 6.18 -2.57 24.00
C LYS A 234 4.96 -3.48 23.86
N ILE A 235 4.77 -4.12 22.70
CA ILE A 235 3.69 -5.10 22.48
C ILE A 235 3.87 -6.34 23.38
N LEU A 236 5.11 -6.83 23.56
CA LEU A 236 5.39 -7.97 24.42
C LEU A 236 5.05 -7.69 25.90
N ALA A 237 5.34 -6.49 26.39
CA ALA A 237 5.00 -6.08 27.75
C ALA A 237 3.48 -6.09 27.99
N ALA A 238 2.69 -5.74 26.96
CA ALA A 238 1.23 -5.74 27.02
C ALA A 238 0.59 -7.15 27.15
N LEU A 239 1.36 -8.23 26.98
CA LEU A 239 0.88 -9.59 27.32
C LEU A 239 0.72 -9.80 28.82
N TYR A 240 1.45 -9.06 29.64
CA TYR A 240 1.43 -9.18 31.10
C TYR A 240 0.58 -8.10 31.77
N ASP A 241 0.03 -7.18 31.00
CA ASP A 241 -0.83 -6.14 31.51
C ASP A 241 -2.26 -6.68 31.66
N MET A 242 -2.74 -6.76 32.90
CA MET A 242 -4.09 -7.24 33.23
C MET A 242 -5.18 -6.21 32.87
N GLY A 243 -4.84 -5.04 32.34
CA GLY A 243 -5.79 -4.03 31.87
C GLY A 243 -6.42 -4.31 30.49
N LEU A 244 -7.72 -4.07 30.36
CA LEU A 244 -8.42 -3.73 29.10
C LEU A 244 -8.32 -4.70 27.91
N ASN A 245 -8.27 -6.02 28.11
CA ASN A 245 -8.09 -7.01 27.02
C ASN A 245 -6.78 -6.81 26.22
N ALA A 246 -5.79 -6.12 26.81
CA ALA A 246 -4.48 -5.92 26.21
C ALA A 246 -3.78 -7.25 25.83
N PRO A 247 -3.85 -8.33 26.64
CA PRO A 247 -3.14 -9.58 26.33
C PRO A 247 -3.62 -10.28 25.05
N ALA A 248 -4.94 -10.34 24.82
CA ALA A 248 -5.49 -10.94 23.60
C ALA A 248 -5.14 -10.14 22.34
N THR A 249 -5.18 -8.81 22.44
CA THR A 249 -4.82 -7.91 21.34
C THR A 249 -3.33 -7.96 21.05
N ALA A 250 -2.49 -7.94 22.09
CA ALA A 250 -1.04 -8.11 21.97
C ALA A 250 -0.67 -9.46 21.34
N SER A 251 -1.33 -10.55 21.75
CA SER A 251 -1.17 -11.86 21.11
C SER A 251 -1.50 -11.82 19.62
N THR A 252 -2.60 -11.16 19.25
CA THR A 252 -3.00 -10.97 17.85
C THR A 252 -1.93 -10.22 17.05
N ILE A 253 -1.42 -9.10 17.59
CA ILE A 253 -0.36 -8.29 16.96
C ILE A 253 0.92 -9.11 16.78
N ILE A 254 1.35 -9.82 17.82
CA ILE A 254 2.54 -10.68 17.77
C ILE A 254 2.39 -11.77 16.70
N GLY A 255 1.22 -12.40 16.62
CA GLY A 255 0.93 -13.35 15.56
C GLY A 255 1.02 -12.73 14.18
N ASN A 256 0.54 -11.50 14.00
CA ASN A 256 0.62 -10.79 12.72
C ASN A 256 2.05 -10.38 12.33
N PHE A 257 2.96 -10.19 13.30
CA PHE A 257 4.39 -10.05 13.02
C PHE A 257 4.99 -11.29 12.36
N GLY A 258 4.38 -12.45 12.57
CA GLY A 258 4.74 -13.72 11.93
C GLY A 258 6.13 -14.22 12.34
N GLU A 259 6.71 -15.08 11.50
CA GLU A 259 7.94 -15.84 11.80
C GLU A 259 9.16 -14.96 12.12
N LYS A 260 9.22 -13.70 11.68
CA LYS A 260 10.33 -12.80 12.02
C LYS A 260 10.34 -12.38 13.49
N ALA A 261 9.20 -12.40 14.16
CA ALA A 261 9.10 -12.06 15.58
C ALA A 261 9.30 -13.26 16.53
N ALA A 262 9.45 -14.48 16.00
CA ALA A 262 9.56 -15.73 16.77
C ALA A 262 10.90 -15.85 17.52
N THR A 263 11.07 -15.05 18.57
CA THR A 263 12.19 -15.12 19.51
C THR A 263 11.81 -15.97 20.72
N ASN A 264 12.79 -16.53 21.42
CA ASN A 264 12.54 -17.32 22.63
C ASN A 264 11.72 -16.54 23.69
N GLY A 265 11.97 -15.24 23.83
CA GLY A 265 11.20 -14.39 24.76
C GLY A 265 9.74 -14.22 24.36
N VAL A 266 9.46 -14.08 23.06
CA VAL A 266 8.09 -14.04 22.53
C VAL A 266 7.39 -15.37 22.72
N ILE A 267 8.05 -16.48 22.38
CA ILE A 267 7.49 -17.83 22.52
C ILE A 267 7.16 -18.13 23.99
N ALA A 268 8.09 -17.82 24.92
CA ALA A 268 7.86 -18.01 26.35
C ALA A 268 6.69 -17.18 26.88
N ALA A 269 6.54 -15.93 26.42
CA ALA A 269 5.42 -15.08 26.82
C ALA A 269 4.08 -15.61 26.30
N LEU A 270 4.03 -16.08 25.04
CA LEU A 270 2.81 -16.70 24.48
C LEU A 270 2.47 -18.03 25.16
N LEU A 271 3.47 -18.83 25.55
CA LEU A 271 3.25 -20.06 26.34
C LEU A 271 2.62 -19.77 27.70
N ASN A 272 2.98 -18.65 28.33
CA ASN A 272 2.31 -18.19 29.55
C ASN A 272 0.86 -17.76 29.25
N ALA A 273 0.63 -17.02 28.15
CA ALA A 273 -0.71 -16.57 27.75
C ALA A 273 -1.67 -17.71 27.34
N ILE A 274 -1.16 -18.89 26.93
CA ILE A 274 -2.00 -20.09 26.75
C ILE A 274 -2.65 -20.54 28.06
N ARG A 275 -2.07 -20.21 29.21
CA ARG A 275 -2.57 -20.60 30.53
C ARG A 275 -3.39 -19.50 31.21
N ASP A 276 -3.74 -18.47 30.47
CA ASP A 276 -4.52 -17.33 30.97
C ASP A 276 -5.93 -17.77 31.38
N GLU A 277 -6.48 -17.13 32.42
CA GLU A 277 -7.82 -17.44 32.94
C GLU A 277 -8.90 -17.19 31.87
N GLU A 278 -8.67 -16.22 31.00
CA GLU A 278 -9.61 -15.79 29.97
C GLU A 278 -9.47 -16.60 28.69
N SER A 279 -10.54 -17.30 28.28
CA SER A 279 -10.54 -18.19 27.11
C SER A 279 -10.19 -17.48 25.80
N HIS A 280 -10.58 -16.21 25.69
CA HIS A 280 -10.26 -15.38 24.53
C HIS A 280 -8.75 -15.05 24.44
N VAL A 281 -8.05 -14.91 25.57
CA VAL A 281 -6.59 -14.72 25.61
C VAL A 281 -5.90 -16.01 25.20
N ARG A 282 -6.32 -17.15 25.76
CA ARG A 282 -5.79 -18.49 25.42
C ARG A 282 -5.90 -18.78 23.92
N LEU A 283 -7.06 -18.51 23.32
CA LEU A 283 -7.30 -18.67 21.89
C LEU A 283 -6.33 -17.84 21.05
N ARG A 284 -6.19 -16.54 21.36
CA ARG A 284 -5.29 -15.64 20.60
C ARG A 284 -3.83 -16.02 20.77
N ALA A 285 -3.41 -16.50 21.93
CA ALA A 285 -2.07 -17.01 22.15
C ALA A 285 -1.77 -18.25 21.30
N CYS A 286 -2.72 -19.18 21.20
CA CYS A 286 -2.61 -20.36 20.32
C CYS A 286 -2.52 -19.95 18.84
N GLU A 287 -3.39 -19.05 18.38
CA GLU A 287 -3.35 -18.53 17.01
C GLU A 287 -2.01 -17.83 16.71
N ALA A 288 -1.50 -17.04 17.65
CA ALA A 288 -0.24 -16.34 17.52
C ALA A 288 0.94 -17.30 17.35
N LEU A 289 1.03 -18.33 18.20
CA LEU A 289 2.06 -19.36 18.09
C LEU A 289 2.01 -20.10 16.76
N GLY A 290 0.81 -20.37 16.22
CA GLY A 290 0.65 -20.93 14.88
C GLY A 290 1.18 -20.01 13.78
N LYS A 291 0.89 -18.70 13.87
CA LYS A 291 1.36 -17.69 12.90
C LYS A 291 2.86 -17.41 12.97
N LEU A 292 3.52 -17.68 14.10
CA LEU A 292 4.98 -17.61 14.22
C LEU A 292 5.71 -18.69 13.41
N GLY A 293 5.00 -19.67 12.84
CA GLY A 293 5.54 -20.61 11.86
C GLY A 293 6.59 -21.57 12.43
N GLU A 294 7.48 -22.05 11.56
CA GLU A 294 8.43 -23.14 11.87
C GLU A 294 9.33 -22.81 13.08
N LYS A 295 9.70 -21.54 13.29
CA LYS A 295 10.52 -21.13 14.42
C LYS A 295 9.86 -21.32 15.78
N ALA A 296 8.52 -21.35 15.83
CA ALA A 296 7.78 -21.64 17.05
C ALA A 296 7.45 -23.13 17.23
N ALA A 297 7.77 -24.00 16.26
CA ALA A 297 7.46 -25.43 16.28
C ALA A 297 8.41 -26.24 17.18
N THR A 298 8.55 -25.84 18.45
CA THR A 298 9.31 -26.58 19.45
C THR A 298 8.45 -27.65 20.12
N ASN A 299 9.07 -28.69 20.67
CA ASN A 299 8.35 -29.74 21.41
C ASN A 299 7.54 -29.17 22.58
N GLU A 300 8.03 -28.12 23.23
CA GLU A 300 7.33 -27.42 24.31
C GLU A 300 6.04 -26.75 23.82
N VAL A 301 6.11 -26.03 22.69
CA VAL A 301 4.94 -25.39 22.08
C VAL A 301 3.92 -26.43 21.63
N ILE A 302 4.38 -27.52 20.99
CA ILE A 302 3.50 -28.61 20.55
C ILE A 302 2.79 -29.25 21.75
N ALA A 303 3.51 -29.53 22.83
CA ALA A 303 2.93 -30.10 24.05
C ALA A 303 1.92 -29.14 24.70
N ALA A 304 2.23 -27.84 24.74
CA ALA A 304 1.32 -26.82 25.27
C ALA A 304 0.04 -26.71 24.44
N LEU A 305 0.14 -26.68 23.11
CA LEU A 305 -1.02 -26.64 22.21
C LEU A 305 -1.88 -27.91 22.33
N LEU A 306 -1.27 -29.10 22.43
CA LEU A 306 -2.00 -30.35 22.67
C LEU A 306 -2.74 -30.37 24.02
N SER A 307 -2.17 -29.73 25.04
CA SER A 307 -2.83 -29.54 26.33
C SER A 307 -4.01 -28.57 26.20
N ALA A 308 -3.85 -27.46 25.47
CA ALA A 308 -4.88 -26.45 25.25
C ALA A 308 -6.09 -26.99 24.47
N MET A 309 -5.92 -28.05 23.67
CA MET A 309 -7.05 -28.73 23.00
C MET A 309 -8.00 -29.45 23.96
N ARG A 310 -7.60 -29.65 25.21
CA ARG A 310 -8.41 -30.30 26.26
C ARG A 310 -9.09 -29.30 27.19
N ASP A 311 -8.91 -28.02 26.90
CA ASP A 311 -9.52 -26.89 27.61
C ASP A 311 -11.00 -26.77 27.20
N GLU A 312 -11.87 -26.37 28.12
CA GLU A 312 -13.33 -26.22 27.92
C GLU A 312 -13.71 -24.83 27.39
#